data_AF-A0A7C7RBQ5-F1
#
_entry.id   AF-A0A7C7RBQ5-F1
#
_cell.length_a   1.000
_cell.length_b   1.000
_cell.length_c   1.000
_cell.angle_alpha   90.00
_cell.angle_beta   90.00
_cell.angle_gamma   90.00
#
_symmetry.space_group_name_H-M   'P 1'
#
loop_
_entity.id
_entity.type
_entity.pdbx_description
1 polymer ?
#
loop_
_entity_poly.entity_id
_entity_poly.type
_entity_poly.pdbx_seq_one_letter_code
_entity_poly.pdbx_strand_id
1 'polypeptide(L)'
;MPGLRGRAWRAAISIVLIWPITVVLSGCTEHATRLYKEGRLYVVNNACPHSREEPRWVTVEWEGESILVDPNMDEDGEPTGVGAVLITPASLPGGTEIDFVFNFRFVGEIRSRRLSEVLPSGQKAIIDGDITIDIYSLRWDPSRGLIIDCTARVISGKFDGIHPYPELQ
;
A
#
# COMPACT_ATOMS: atom_id res chain seq x y z
N MET A 1 -34.33 22.90 -80.48
CA MET A 1 -35.11 23.71 -79.51
C MET A 1 -34.15 24.36 -78.53
N PRO A 2 -34.13 25.69 -78.42
CA PRO A 2 -33.32 26.45 -77.46
C PRO A 2 -34.11 26.70 -76.16
N GLY A 3 -33.43 26.85 -75.02
CA GLY A 3 -34.03 27.34 -73.78
C GLY A 3 -32.98 27.63 -72.71
N LEU A 4 -32.60 28.90 -72.55
CA LEU A 4 -32.91 29.75 -71.38
C LEU A 4 -31.95 29.50 -70.19
N ARG A 5 -30.87 30.30 -70.05
CA ARG A 5 -30.78 31.64 -69.43
C ARG A 5 -30.70 31.63 -67.89
N GLY A 6 -29.69 32.33 -67.37
CA GLY A 6 -29.58 32.82 -65.98
C GLY A 6 -28.29 32.33 -65.30
N ARG A 7 -27.12 33.01 -65.35
CA ARG A 7 -26.70 34.38 -64.97
C ARG A 7 -26.45 34.55 -63.46
N ALA A 8 -25.17 34.78 -63.14
CA ALA A 8 -24.58 35.37 -61.93
C ALA A 8 -24.65 34.49 -60.66
N TRP A 9 -23.62 34.37 -59.81
CA TRP A 9 -22.79 35.44 -59.25
C TRP A 9 -21.37 34.97 -58.91
N ARG A 10 -20.43 35.93 -58.98
CA ARG A 10 -19.07 35.84 -58.45
C ARG A 10 -19.10 35.96 -56.92
N ALA A 11 -18.30 35.15 -56.22
CA ALA A 11 -17.63 35.56 -54.99
C ALA A 11 -16.40 34.66 -54.78
N ALA A 12 -15.23 35.29 -54.84
CA ALA A 12 -13.95 34.70 -54.49
C ALA A 12 -13.79 34.70 -52.96
N ILE A 13 -13.30 33.60 -52.39
CA ILE A 13 -12.56 33.64 -51.13
C ILE A 13 -11.34 32.73 -51.31
N SER A 14 -10.20 33.37 -51.56
CA SER A 14 -8.88 32.77 -51.35
C SER A 14 -8.63 32.69 -49.85
N ILE A 15 -8.35 31.49 -49.33
CA ILE A 15 -7.56 31.32 -48.11
C ILE A 15 -6.48 30.29 -48.42
N VAL A 16 -5.26 30.81 -48.49
CA VAL A 16 -3.97 30.12 -48.39
C VAL A 16 -3.81 29.58 -46.97
N LEU A 17 -3.23 28.39 -46.79
CA LEU A 17 -2.33 27.97 -45.69
C LEU A 17 -2.06 26.45 -45.87
N ILE A 18 -0.96 26.06 -46.51
CA ILE A 18 0.36 25.73 -45.91
C ILE A 18 0.29 24.51 -44.94
N TRP A 19 0.51 23.33 -45.53
CA TRP A 19 1.38 22.22 -45.08
C TRP A 19 1.08 21.42 -43.77
N PRO A 20 1.63 20.18 -43.68
CA PRO A 20 0.98 18.99 -43.14
C PRO A 20 1.44 18.65 -41.71
N ILE A 21 0.61 17.94 -40.95
CA ILE A 21 1.10 17.07 -39.88
C ILE A 21 0.44 15.72 -40.07
N THR A 22 1.12 14.88 -40.85
CA THR A 22 1.03 13.44 -40.77
C THR A 22 1.42 13.08 -39.33
N VAL A 23 0.42 12.91 -38.47
CA VAL A 23 0.63 12.44 -37.10
C VAL A 23 1.31 11.08 -37.21
N VAL A 24 2.54 11.04 -36.72
CA VAL A 24 3.33 9.83 -36.49
C VAL A 24 2.53 8.95 -35.53
N LEU A 25 1.70 8.06 -36.07
CA LEU A 25 1.12 6.92 -35.37
C LEU A 25 2.12 5.74 -35.40
N SER A 26 3.34 5.99 -34.93
CA SER A 26 4.36 4.97 -34.78
C SER A 26 5.06 5.16 -33.44
N GLY A 27 4.54 4.50 -32.40
CA GLY A 27 5.28 4.27 -31.16
C GLY A 27 4.77 4.99 -29.91
N CYS A 28 3.49 4.81 -29.56
CA CYS A 28 3.07 4.88 -28.14
C CYS A 28 2.34 3.58 -27.82
N THR A 29 3.10 2.48 -27.87
CA THR A 29 2.71 1.21 -27.28
C THR A 29 2.62 1.39 -25.77
N GLU A 30 1.39 1.47 -25.26
CA GLU A 30 0.98 0.93 -23.96
C GLU A 30 2.02 1.03 -22.83
N HIS A 31 2.23 2.23 -22.30
CA HIS A 31 2.36 2.36 -20.86
C HIS A 31 1.00 2.83 -20.38
N ALA A 32 0.12 1.88 -20.09
CA ALA A 32 -1.04 2.20 -19.27
C ALA A 32 -0.49 2.77 -17.97
N THR A 33 -0.54 4.10 -17.82
CA THR A 33 -0.16 4.77 -16.59
C THR A 33 -1.05 4.19 -15.51
N ARG A 34 -0.52 3.28 -14.69
CA ARG A 34 -1.29 2.68 -13.60
C ARG A 34 -1.73 3.82 -12.70
N LEU A 35 -3.04 4.09 -12.71
CA LEU A 35 -3.63 5.09 -11.85
C LEU A 35 -3.77 4.47 -10.46
N TYR A 36 -2.86 4.84 -9.57
CA TYR A 36 -2.93 4.47 -8.16
C TYR A 36 -4.00 5.29 -7.46
N LYS A 37 -4.78 4.65 -6.58
CA LYS A 37 -5.77 5.36 -5.76
C LYS A 37 -5.10 5.95 -4.53
N GLU A 38 -5.56 7.14 -4.12
CA GLU A 38 -5.23 7.69 -2.80
C GLU A 38 -5.80 6.79 -1.70
N GLY A 39 -5.16 6.78 -0.54
CA GLY A 39 -5.58 5.93 0.55
C GLY A 39 -4.83 6.17 1.85
N ARG A 40 -5.25 5.44 2.88
CA ARG A 40 -4.67 5.52 4.22
C ARG A 40 -3.82 4.31 4.53
N LEU A 41 -2.82 4.52 5.37
CA LEU A 41 -1.95 3.48 5.90
C LEU A 41 -2.46 3.01 7.25
N TYR A 42 -2.65 1.70 7.35
CA TYR A 42 -2.96 1.01 8.60
C TYR A 42 -1.84 0.04 8.95
N VAL A 43 -1.69 -0.28 10.24
CA VAL A 43 -0.78 -1.33 10.71
C VAL A 43 -1.55 -2.24 11.67
N VAL A 44 -1.39 -3.54 11.52
CA VAL A 44 -1.89 -4.53 12.49
C VAL A 44 -0.74 -5.34 13.04
N ASN A 45 -0.78 -5.61 14.34
CA ASN A 45 0.21 -6.40 15.06
C ASN A 45 -0.36 -7.80 15.34
N ASN A 46 -0.05 -8.75 14.45
CA ASN A 46 -0.30 -10.18 14.63
C ASN A 46 1.00 -10.91 15.04
N ALA A 47 1.93 -10.22 15.69
CA ALA A 47 3.15 -10.84 16.18
C ALA A 47 2.88 -11.62 17.48
N CYS A 48 3.39 -12.84 17.52
CA CYS A 48 3.43 -13.66 18.73
C CYS A 48 4.29 -12.96 19.79
N PRO A 49 3.87 -12.93 21.07
CA PRO A 49 4.70 -12.40 22.14
C PRO A 49 5.83 -13.37 22.47
N HIS A 50 6.99 -12.81 22.85
CA HIS A 50 8.15 -13.63 23.25
C HIS A 50 7.93 -14.40 24.55
N SER A 51 7.18 -13.80 25.48
CA SER A 51 6.77 -14.40 26.73
C SER A 51 5.39 -13.87 27.13
N ARG A 52 4.70 -14.62 28.00
CA ARG A 52 3.38 -14.24 28.54
C ARG A 52 3.40 -12.97 29.40
N GLU A 53 4.57 -12.61 29.92
CA GLU A 53 4.75 -11.53 30.91
C GLU A 53 5.22 -10.20 30.27
N GLU A 54 5.58 -10.20 28.98
CA GLU A 54 6.18 -9.04 28.33
C GLU A 54 5.17 -8.10 27.63
N PRO A 55 5.52 -6.81 27.45
CA PRO A 55 4.70 -5.89 26.68
C PRO A 55 4.58 -6.35 25.22
N ARG A 56 3.34 -6.43 24.73
CA ARG A 56 2.98 -7.08 23.45
C ARG A 56 2.79 -6.11 22.28
N TRP A 57 3.09 -4.83 22.51
CA TRP A 57 2.90 -3.77 21.52
C TRP A 57 4.10 -3.65 20.61
N VAL A 58 3.82 -3.31 19.36
CA VAL A 58 4.83 -2.85 18.39
C VAL A 58 4.78 -1.34 18.34
N THR A 59 5.93 -0.69 18.26
CA THR A 59 5.99 0.74 17.99
C THR A 59 6.29 0.95 16.53
N VAL A 60 5.56 1.84 15.87
CA VAL A 60 5.84 2.33 14.50
C VAL A 60 6.33 3.77 14.60
N GLU A 61 7.48 4.07 13.98
CA GLU A 61 7.97 5.43 13.83
C GLU A 61 7.49 6.01 12.50
N TRP A 62 6.62 7.01 12.57
CA TRP A 62 6.05 7.69 11.41
C TRP A 62 6.21 9.20 11.55
N GLU A 63 6.87 9.84 10.59
CA GLU A 63 7.08 11.31 10.56
C GLU A 63 7.65 11.91 11.87
N GLY A 64 8.45 11.13 12.61
CA GLY A 64 9.05 11.52 13.89
C GLY A 64 8.17 11.26 15.11
N GLU A 65 6.97 10.73 14.92
CA GLU A 65 6.08 10.27 15.98
C GLU A 65 6.16 8.76 16.19
N SER A 66 5.97 8.35 17.45
CA SER A 66 6.02 6.97 17.90
C SER A 66 4.60 6.50 18.17
N ILE A 67 4.09 5.61 17.31
CA ILE A 67 2.71 5.12 17.35
C ILE A 67 2.69 3.71 17.93
N LEU A 68 1.86 3.51 18.97
CA LEU A 68 1.66 2.22 19.60
C LEU A 68 0.67 1.38 18.80
N VAL A 69 1.04 0.15 18.49
CA VAL A 69 0.18 -0.85 17.85
C VAL A 69 0.01 -2.04 18.78
N ASP A 70 -1.15 -2.06 19.45
CA ASP A 70 -1.54 -3.14 20.35
C ASP A 70 -1.73 -4.47 19.61
N PRO A 71 -1.50 -5.61 20.29
CA PRO A 71 -1.61 -6.92 19.67
C PRO A 71 -3.06 -7.21 19.27
N ASN A 72 -3.24 -7.67 18.03
CA ASN A 72 -4.52 -8.16 17.52
C ASN A 72 -4.81 -9.60 17.94
N MET A 73 -3.80 -10.32 18.44
CA MET A 73 -3.88 -11.70 18.94
C MET A 73 -3.33 -11.78 20.38
N ASP A 74 -3.98 -12.53 21.26
CA ASP A 74 -3.51 -12.80 22.62
C ASP A 74 -2.45 -13.91 22.64
N GLU A 75 -1.94 -14.29 23.81
CA GLU A 75 -0.86 -15.27 23.93
C GLU A 75 -1.20 -16.66 23.38
N ASP A 76 -2.46 -17.07 23.44
CA ASP A 76 -2.90 -18.38 22.97
C ASP A 76 -3.24 -18.34 21.46
N GLY A 77 -3.09 -17.18 20.82
CA GLY A 77 -3.39 -16.98 19.42
C GLY A 77 -4.87 -16.73 19.18
N GLU A 78 -5.60 -16.22 20.18
CA GLU A 78 -6.99 -15.83 20.04
C GLU A 78 -7.13 -14.32 19.75
N PRO A 79 -8.14 -13.88 19.01
CA PRO A 79 -8.30 -12.46 18.65
C PRO A 79 -8.61 -11.57 19.85
N THR A 80 -7.97 -10.41 19.92
CA THR A 80 -8.23 -9.40 20.97
C THR A 80 -9.35 -8.42 20.61
N GLY A 81 -9.65 -8.28 19.31
CA GLY A 81 -10.61 -7.30 18.79
C GLY A 81 -10.04 -5.89 18.58
N VAL A 82 -8.73 -5.68 18.78
CA VAL A 82 -8.06 -4.38 18.55
C VAL A 82 -8.08 -3.99 17.06
N GLY A 83 -7.80 -4.95 16.17
CA GLY A 83 -7.72 -4.70 14.73
C GLY A 83 -6.53 -3.82 14.32
N ALA A 84 -6.64 -3.21 13.14
CA ALA A 84 -5.58 -2.36 12.59
C ALA A 84 -5.67 -0.91 13.07
N VAL A 85 -4.52 -0.35 13.43
CA VAL A 85 -4.33 1.05 13.85
C VAL A 85 -4.08 1.92 12.62
N LEU A 86 -4.75 3.06 12.54
CA LEU A 86 -4.51 4.07 11.51
C LEU A 86 -3.20 4.81 11.81
N ILE A 87 -2.28 4.82 10.85
CA ILE A 87 -0.99 5.52 10.97
C ILE A 87 -1.06 6.94 10.41
N THR A 88 -1.71 7.10 9.26
CA THR A 88 -1.74 8.38 8.55
C THR A 88 -2.98 9.20 8.93
N PRO A 89 -2.85 10.45 9.43
CA PRO A 89 -3.99 11.28 9.80
C PRO A 89 -4.83 11.72 8.59
N ALA A 90 -4.20 11.84 7.42
CA ALA A 90 -4.83 12.16 6.14
C ALA A 90 -4.53 11.08 5.10
N SER A 91 -5.29 11.07 3.99
CA SER A 91 -5.01 10.20 2.86
C SER A 91 -3.69 10.59 2.20
N LEU A 92 -2.90 9.60 1.84
CA LEU A 92 -1.68 9.77 1.07
C LEU A 92 -1.97 9.70 -0.44
N PRO A 93 -1.18 10.39 -1.27
CA PRO A 93 -1.25 10.25 -2.72
C PRO A 93 -1.08 8.79 -3.16
N GLY A 94 -1.85 8.38 -4.18
CA GLY A 94 -1.66 7.09 -4.81
C GLY A 94 -0.25 6.98 -5.42
N GLY A 95 0.37 5.81 -5.27
CA GLY A 95 1.73 5.55 -5.73
C GLY A 95 2.81 5.92 -4.72
N THR A 96 2.45 6.50 -3.57
CA THR A 96 3.39 6.75 -2.47
C THR A 96 3.99 5.42 -1.99
N GLU A 97 5.32 5.29 -2.06
CA GLU A 97 6.04 4.17 -1.45
C GLU A 97 6.11 4.37 0.07
N ILE A 98 5.75 3.34 0.81
CA ILE A 98 5.71 3.33 2.27
C ILE A 98 6.90 2.53 2.79
N ASP A 99 7.68 3.15 3.65
CA ASP A 99 8.74 2.50 4.40
C ASP A 99 8.89 3.20 5.75
N PHE A 100 8.87 2.45 6.84
CA PHE A 100 9.00 2.98 8.20
C PHE A 100 9.79 2.01 9.08
N VAL A 101 10.25 2.51 10.22
CA VAL A 101 10.90 1.69 11.25
C VAL A 101 9.84 1.23 12.24
N PHE A 102 9.87 -0.04 12.57
CA PHE A 102 9.08 -0.60 13.66
C PHE A 102 9.99 -1.30 14.66
N ASN A 103 9.60 -1.21 15.91
CA ASN A 103 10.40 -1.62 17.05
C ASN A 103 9.67 -2.74 17.80
N PHE A 104 10.31 -3.90 17.90
CA PHE A 104 9.87 -4.96 18.79
C PHE A 104 10.64 -4.89 20.09
N ARG A 105 9.93 -5.09 21.20
CA ARG A 105 10.55 -5.31 22.49
C ARG A 105 10.66 -6.82 22.72
N PHE A 106 11.85 -7.37 22.54
CA PHE A 106 12.20 -8.75 22.92
C PHE A 106 13.10 -8.67 24.14
N VAL A 107 12.60 -9.02 25.34
CA VAL A 107 13.45 -9.18 26.54
C VAL A 107 14.36 -7.98 26.82
N GLY A 108 13.77 -6.78 26.90
CA GLY A 108 14.52 -5.55 27.25
C GLY A 108 15.44 -4.99 26.15
N GLU A 109 15.67 -5.70 25.04
CA GLU A 109 16.32 -5.13 23.85
C GLU A 109 15.28 -4.76 22.80
N ILE A 110 15.28 -3.48 22.41
CA ILE A 110 14.49 -3.01 21.28
C ILE A 110 15.24 -3.36 20.01
N ARG A 111 14.63 -4.18 19.15
CA ARG A 111 15.13 -4.39 17.78
C ARG A 111 14.29 -3.58 16.81
N SER A 112 14.95 -2.59 16.21
CA SER A 112 14.42 -1.82 15.09
C SER A 112 14.58 -2.60 13.80
N ARG A 113 13.50 -2.67 13.02
CA ARG A 113 13.50 -3.18 11.66
C ARG A 113 12.85 -2.16 10.75
N ARG A 114 13.38 -2.02 9.55
CA ARG A 114 12.74 -1.22 8.50
C ARG A 114 11.79 -2.11 7.71
N LEU A 115 10.62 -1.59 7.31
CA LEU A 115 9.60 -2.37 6.60
C LEU A 115 10.16 -3.05 5.34
N SER A 116 10.95 -2.32 4.55
CA SER A 116 11.62 -2.85 3.36
C SER A 116 12.60 -4.01 3.61
N GLU A 117 13.07 -4.21 4.85
CA GLU A 117 13.98 -5.32 5.21
C GLU A 117 13.24 -6.62 5.50
N VAL A 118 11.95 -6.54 5.87
CA VAL A 118 11.15 -7.69 6.31
C VAL A 118 10.03 -8.08 5.35
N LEU A 119 9.78 -7.23 4.35
CA LEU A 119 8.90 -7.55 3.25
C LEU A 119 9.56 -8.63 2.37
N PRO A 120 8.77 -9.55 1.78
CA PRO A 120 9.23 -10.47 0.75
C PRO A 120 10.02 -9.76 -0.35
N SER A 121 11.07 -10.42 -0.85
CA SER A 121 11.95 -9.85 -1.88
C SER A 121 11.16 -9.37 -3.10
N GLY A 122 11.40 -8.14 -3.52
CA GLY A 122 10.70 -7.50 -4.65
C GLY A 122 9.32 -6.92 -4.31
N GLN A 123 8.81 -7.11 -3.09
CA GLN A 123 7.60 -6.45 -2.63
C GLN A 123 7.91 -5.05 -2.12
N LYS A 124 7.07 -4.09 -2.48
CA LYS A 124 7.04 -2.74 -1.92
C LYS A 124 5.66 -2.46 -1.35
N ALA A 125 5.59 -1.74 -0.25
CA ALA A 125 4.35 -1.15 0.22
C ALA A 125 4.09 0.13 -0.58
N ILE A 126 3.02 0.14 -1.37
CA ILE A 126 2.64 1.27 -2.22
C ILE A 126 1.17 1.57 -1.96
N ILE A 127 0.83 2.85 -1.77
CA ILE A 127 -0.56 3.29 -1.63
C ILE A 127 -1.30 3.08 -2.96
N ASP A 128 -2.30 2.21 -2.95
CA ASP A 128 -3.23 1.95 -4.05
C ASP A 128 -4.64 1.76 -3.50
N GLY A 129 -5.15 2.82 -2.88
CA GLY A 129 -6.25 2.75 -1.92
C GLY A 129 -5.71 2.54 -0.51
N ASP A 130 -6.61 2.28 0.42
CA ASP A 130 -6.20 1.91 1.78
C ASP A 130 -5.34 0.66 1.74
N ILE A 131 -4.31 0.61 2.58
CA ILE A 131 -3.48 -0.57 2.76
C ILE A 131 -3.26 -0.82 4.25
N THR A 132 -3.10 -2.08 4.61
CA THR A 132 -2.66 -2.48 5.94
C THR A 132 -1.32 -3.19 5.85
N ILE A 133 -0.37 -2.77 6.68
CA ILE A 133 0.85 -3.54 6.93
C ILE A 133 0.57 -4.48 8.09
N ASP A 134 0.61 -5.76 7.79
CA ASP A 134 0.42 -6.82 8.76
C ASP A 134 1.79 -7.29 9.23
N ILE A 135 2.10 -7.01 10.49
CA ILE A 135 3.32 -7.45 11.16
C ILE A 135 2.98 -8.75 11.88
N TYR A 136 3.61 -9.85 11.48
CA TYR A 136 3.25 -11.18 11.96
C TYR A 136 4.48 -12.05 12.23
N SER A 137 4.29 -13.10 13.00
CA SER A 137 5.31 -14.09 13.30
C SER A 137 5.17 -15.27 12.35
N LEU A 138 6.27 -15.90 11.96
CA LEU A 138 6.19 -17.12 11.14
C LEU A 138 5.68 -18.34 11.92
N ARG A 139 5.76 -18.28 13.26
CA ARG A 139 5.37 -19.35 14.17
C ARG A 139 4.72 -18.75 15.40
N TRP A 140 3.73 -19.46 15.94
CA TRP A 140 3.06 -19.11 17.20
C TRP A 140 3.53 -20.05 18.32
N ASP A 141 4.54 -19.63 19.08
CA ASP A 141 5.05 -20.40 20.22
C ASP A 141 5.59 -19.47 21.31
N PRO A 142 4.70 -18.94 22.16
CA PRO A 142 5.07 -18.00 23.24
C PRO A 142 5.85 -18.67 24.38
N SER A 143 6.04 -20.00 24.34
CA SER A 143 6.61 -20.79 25.43
C SER A 143 8.11 -21.07 25.28
N ARG A 144 8.64 -20.89 24.06
CA ARG A 144 10.02 -21.32 23.73
C ARG A 144 11.11 -20.28 23.93
N GLY A 145 10.79 -19.04 24.29
CA GLY A 145 11.80 -18.00 24.53
C GLY A 145 12.78 -17.80 23.36
N LEU A 146 12.33 -18.08 22.13
CA LEU A 146 13.13 -17.86 20.93
C LEU A 146 12.85 -16.47 20.39
N ILE A 147 13.87 -15.87 19.75
CA ILE A 147 13.69 -14.66 18.94
C ILE A 147 12.63 -14.99 17.91
N ILE A 148 11.54 -14.23 17.93
CA ILE A 148 10.45 -14.43 17.01
C ILE A 148 10.89 -13.76 15.71
N ASP A 149 11.09 -14.57 14.67
CA ASP A 149 11.27 -14.06 13.32
C ASP A 149 9.96 -13.41 12.87
N CYS A 150 9.83 -12.12 13.18
CA CYS A 150 8.74 -11.30 12.70
C CYS A 150 9.02 -10.85 11.28
N THR A 151 7.99 -10.93 10.46
CA THR A 151 7.97 -10.49 9.06
C THR A 151 6.79 -9.54 8.87
N ALA A 152 6.70 -8.93 7.69
CA ALA A 152 5.58 -8.09 7.33
C ALA A 152 5.02 -8.47 5.95
N ARG A 153 3.75 -8.15 5.73
CA ARG A 153 3.12 -8.22 4.41
C ARG A 153 2.17 -7.06 4.20
N VAL A 154 1.92 -6.74 2.94
CA VAL A 154 0.97 -5.70 2.54
C VAL A 154 -0.37 -6.34 2.23
N ILE A 155 -1.42 -5.88 2.90
CA ILE A 155 -2.81 -6.24 2.65
C ILE A 155 -3.49 -5.04 1.98
N SER A 156 -4.23 -5.29 0.91
CA SER A 156 -5.05 -4.25 0.28
C SER A 156 -6.31 -4.01 1.12
N GLY A 157 -6.62 -2.74 1.37
CA GLY A 157 -7.72 -2.31 2.23
C GLY A 157 -7.34 -2.17 3.70
N LYS A 158 -8.33 -1.72 4.48
CA LYS A 158 -8.28 -1.80 5.94
C LYS A 158 -8.50 -3.25 6.36
N PHE A 159 -7.59 -3.79 7.17
CA PHE A 159 -7.74 -5.09 7.78
C PHE A 159 -8.92 -5.08 8.77
N ASP A 160 -9.88 -5.96 8.53
CA ASP A 160 -11.15 -6.09 9.24
C ASP A 160 -11.33 -7.47 9.90
N GLY A 161 -10.32 -8.34 9.80
CA GLY A 161 -10.42 -9.74 10.15
C GLY A 161 -9.56 -10.19 11.32
N ILE A 162 -9.55 -11.51 11.50
CA ILE A 162 -8.59 -12.27 12.29
C ILE A 162 -7.61 -12.83 11.28
N HIS A 163 -6.31 -12.76 11.53
CA HIS A 163 -5.37 -13.49 10.67
C HIS A 163 -5.41 -14.97 11.11
N PRO A 164 -5.97 -15.90 10.31
CA PRO A 164 -5.81 -17.30 10.62
C PRO A 164 -4.34 -17.63 10.44
N TYR A 165 -3.68 -18.06 11.52
CA TYR A 165 -2.42 -18.75 11.40
C TYR A 165 -2.72 -20.09 10.74
N PRO A 166 -2.10 -20.42 9.59
CA PRO A 166 -2.22 -21.75 9.01
C PRO A 166 -1.54 -22.75 9.97
N GLU A 167 -2.38 -23.28 10.85
CA GLU A 167 -2.28 -24.51 11.63
C GLU A 167 -1.18 -24.57 12.71
N LEU A 168 -1.65 -24.44 13.96
CA LEU A 168 -1.22 -25.24 15.10
C LEU A 168 -1.46 -26.74 14.79
N GLN A 169 -0.62 -27.35 13.95
CA GLN A 169 -0.50 -28.81 13.82
C GLN A 169 0.88 -29.27 14.29
#